data_AF-A0A1I1J6Z0-F1
#
_entry.id   AF-A0A1I1J6Z0-F1
#
_cell.length_a   1.000
_cell.length_b   1.000
_cell.length_c   1.000
_cell.angle_alpha   90.00
_cell.angle_beta   90.00
_cell.angle_gamma   90.00
#
_symmetry.space_group_name_H-M   'P 1'
#
loop_
_entity.id
_entity.type
_entity.pdbx_description
1 polymer ?
#
loop_
_entity_poly.entity_id
_entity_poly.type
_entity_poly.pdbx_seq_one_letter_code
_entity_poly.pdbx_strand_id
1 'polypeptide(L)'
;MKTIVNWLSLICGFLTSILIICTFLTSYQFYYVGQIFNSYLPLQLGISITMAMLTLRFILNETGRKRIIYSVFSFTISVSLIFFIVNLVK
;
A
#
# COMPACT_ATOMS: atom_id res chain seq x y z
N MET A 1 -18.83 10.35 6.33
CA MET A 1 -17.60 9.63 6.72
C MET A 1 -17.29 8.46 5.78
N LYS A 2 -18.21 7.52 5.55
CA LYS A 2 -18.03 6.35 4.67
C LYS A 2 -17.56 6.70 3.25
N THR A 3 -18.11 7.75 2.64
CA THR A 3 -17.78 8.20 1.28
C THR A 3 -16.35 8.74 1.17
N ILE A 4 -15.89 9.51 2.17
CA ILE A 4 -14.56 10.13 2.18
C ILE A 4 -13.48 9.06 2.25
N VAL A 5 -13.65 8.07 3.15
CA VAL A 5 -12.73 6.94 3.29
C VAL A 5 -12.70 6.09 2.01
N ASN A 6 -13.84 5.96 1.34
CA ASN A 6 -13.92 5.23 0.07
C ASN A 6 -13.11 5.94 -1.03
N TRP A 7 -13.27 7.25 -1.17
CA TRP A 7 -12.50 8.07 -2.12
C TRP A 7 -11.01 8.07 -1.80
N LEU A 8 -10.64 8.22 -0.53
CA LEU A 8 -9.24 8.21 -0.09
C LEU A 8 -8.56 6.87 -0.37
N SER A 9 -9.25 5.76 -0.10
CA SER A 9 -8.79 4.41 -0.42
C SER A 9 -8.59 4.21 -1.93
N LEU A 10 -9.47 4.79 -2.76
CA LEU A 10 -9.37 4.70 -4.21
C LEU A 10 -8.18 5.51 -4.74
N ILE A 11 -7.97 6.72 -4.23
CA ILE A 11 -6.81 7.57 -4.56
C ILE A 11 -5.50 6.87 -4.15
N CYS A 12 -5.42 6.30 -2.95
CA CYS A 12 -4.24 5.52 -2.53
C CYS A 12 -3.98 4.32 -3.45
N GLY A 13 -5.04 3.58 -3.82
CA GLY A 13 -4.96 2.48 -4.77
C GLY A 13 -4.44 2.91 -6.14
N PHE A 14 -4.90 4.06 -6.63
CA PHE A 14 -4.45 4.63 -7.90
C PHE A 14 -2.99 5.09 -7.85
N LEU A 15 -2.56 5.75 -6.78
CA LEU A 15 -1.16 6.13 -6.60
C LEU A 15 -0.24 4.90 -6.49
N THR A 16 -0.69 3.84 -5.81
CA THR A 16 0.09 2.61 -5.71
C THR A 16 0.21 1.84 -7.02
N SER A 17 -0.82 1.83 -7.87
CA SER A 17 -0.70 1.22 -9.20
C SER A 17 0.33 1.96 -10.06
N ILE A 18 0.38 3.30 -9.99
CA ILE A 18 1.41 4.10 -10.65
C ILE A 18 2.81 3.73 -10.11
N LEU A 19 2.98 3.65 -8.79
CA LEU A 19 4.24 3.24 -8.17
C LEU A 19 4.70 1.84 -8.62
N ILE A 20 3.76 0.90 -8.74
CA ILE A 20 4.04 -0.46 -9.26
C ILE A 20 4.57 -0.37 -10.70
N ILE A 21 3.90 0.39 -11.57
CA ILE A 21 4.32 0.58 -12.97
C ILE A 21 5.72 1.22 -13.04
N CYS A 22 5.97 2.28 -12.29
CA CYS A 22 7.29 2.95 -12.23
C CYS A 22 8.40 2.00 -11.76
N THR A 23 8.11 1.16 -10.76
CA THR A 23 9.07 0.17 -10.23
C THR A 23 9.39 -0.91 -11.27
N PHE A 24 8.39 -1.39 -12.01
CA PHE A 24 8.60 -2.33 -13.12
C PHE A 24 9.40 -1.70 -14.27
N LEU A 25 9.06 -0.48 -14.69
CA LEU A 25 9.81 0.22 -15.75
C LEU A 25 11.30 0.38 -15.40
N THR A 26 11.58 0.64 -14.12
CA THR A 26 12.96 0.78 -13.62
C THR A 26 13.67 -0.57 -13.52
N SER A 27 12.99 -1.61 -13.02
CA SER A 27 13.56 -2.96 -12.87
C SER A 27 13.97 -3.59 -14.20
N TYR A 28 13.20 -3.36 -15.26
CA TYR A 28 13.51 -3.86 -16.60
C TYR A 28 14.41 -2.92 -17.43
N GLN A 29 14.94 -1.85 -16.83
CA GLN A 29 15.79 -0.84 -17.47
C GLN A 29 15.22 -0.19 -18.75
N PHE A 30 13.91 -0.29 -19.00
CA PHE A 30 13.28 0.37 -20.15
C PHE A 30 13.38 1.90 -20.08
N TYR A 31 13.39 2.45 -18.86
CA TYR A 31 13.53 3.88 -18.61
C TYR A 31 14.10 4.12 -17.21
N TYR A 32 15.17 4.92 -17.09
CA TYR A 32 15.69 5.34 -15.79
C TYR A 32 14.77 6.41 -15.19
N VAL A 33 13.67 5.99 -14.57
CA VAL A 33 12.78 6.87 -13.79
C VAL A 33 13.47 7.21 -12.45
N GLY A 34 14.65 7.82 -12.50
CA GLY A 34 15.43 8.24 -11.33
C GLY A 34 15.93 7.11 -10.41
N GLN A 35 16.96 7.39 -9.60
CA GLN A 35 17.48 6.44 -8.59
C GLN A 35 16.49 6.14 -7.45
N ILE A 36 15.41 6.93 -7.33
CA ILE A 36 14.40 6.82 -6.28
C ILE A 36 13.67 5.47 -6.37
N PHE A 37 13.42 4.96 -7.58
CA PHE A 37 12.73 3.68 -7.82
C PHE A 37 13.67 2.48 -7.96
N ASN A 38 14.99 2.69 -7.84
CA ASN A 38 15.96 1.60 -7.83
C ASN A 38 15.91 0.80 -6.52
N SER A 39 15.42 1.43 -5.44
CA SER A 39 15.07 0.75 -4.21
C SER A 39 13.58 0.43 -4.21
N TYR A 40 13.19 -0.75 -3.75
CA TYR A 40 11.77 -1.13 -3.56
C TYR A 40 11.07 -0.33 -2.44
N LEU A 41 11.79 0.58 -1.76
CA LEU A 41 11.31 1.40 -0.65
C LEU A 41 10.05 2.23 -0.96
N PRO A 42 9.97 3.00 -2.06
CA PRO A 42 8.77 3.79 -2.38
C PRO A 42 7.55 2.90 -2.65
N LEU A 43 7.77 1.73 -3.26
CA LEU A 43 6.74 0.74 -3.50
C LEU A 43 6.24 0.16 -2.18
N GLN A 44 7.14 -0.27 -1.29
CA GLN A 44 6.80 -0.81 0.02
C GLN A 44 6.01 0.22 0.87
N LEU A 45 6.46 1.48 0.87
CA LEU A 45 5.74 2.57 1.55
C LEU A 45 4.35 2.77 0.96
N GLY A 46 4.24 2.87 -0.37
CA GLY A 46 2.95 3.01 -1.04
C GLY A 46 1.97 1.89 -0.67
N ILE A 47 2.40 0.63 -0.80
CA ILE A 47 1.56 -0.53 -0.48
C ILE A 47 1.17 -0.54 1.00
N SER A 48 2.08 -0.20 1.91
CA SER A 48 1.82 -0.16 3.35
C SER A 48 0.70 0.85 3.70
N ILE A 49 0.73 2.03 3.09
CA ILE A 49 -0.27 3.10 3.28
C ILE A 49 -1.62 2.66 2.72
N THR A 50 -1.64 2.09 1.51
CA THR A 50 -2.88 1.63 0.88
C THR A 50 -3.55 0.53 1.69
N MET A 51 -2.77 -0.41 2.23
CA MET A 51 -3.28 -1.48 3.09
C MET A 51 -3.78 -0.96 4.46
N ALA A 52 -3.13 0.06 5.03
CA ALA A 52 -3.62 0.74 6.22
C ALA A 52 -4.96 1.47 5.96
N MET A 53 -5.10 2.14 4.81
CA MET A 53 -6.35 2.78 4.41
C MET A 53 -7.46 1.76 4.11
N LEU A 54 -7.11 0.61 3.54
CA LEU A 54 -8.04 -0.50 3.32
C LEU A 54 -8.55 -1.07 4.65
N THR A 55 -7.66 -1.19 5.64
CA THR A 55 -8.00 -1.60 7.02
C THR A 55 -9.05 -0.66 7.60
N LEU A 56 -8.79 0.65 7.52
CA LEU A 56 -9.69 1.69 8.01
C LEU A 56 -11.05 1.65 7.29
N ARG A 57 -11.03 1.44 5.97
CA ARG A 57 -12.23 1.28 5.14
C ARG A 57 -13.06 0.08 5.59
N PHE A 58 -12.46 -1.09 5.79
CA PHE A 58 -13.20 -2.28 6.21
C PHE A 58 -13.76 -2.14 7.61
N ILE A 59 -13.04 -1.50 8.53
CA ILE A 59 -13.53 -1.22 9.89
C ILE A 59 -14.79 -0.33 9.87
N LEU A 60 -14.83 0.66 8.99
CA LEU A 60 -15.88 1.69 8.98
C LEU A 60 -17.07 1.35 8.06
N ASN A 61 -16.85 0.62 6.97
CA ASN A 61 -17.90 0.36 5.98
C ASN A 61 -18.58 -1.01 6.12
N GLU A 62 -17.83 -2.05 6.50
CA GLU A 62 -18.36 -3.42 6.53
C GLU A 62 -18.91 -3.79 7.91
N THR A 63 -19.88 -4.70 7.95
CA THR A 63 -20.45 -5.25 9.20
C THR A 63 -20.35 -6.78 9.22
N GLY A 64 -20.21 -7.36 10.41
CA GLY A 64 -20.12 -8.81 10.60
C GLY A 64 -18.71 -9.41 10.44
N ARG A 65 -18.64 -10.72 10.18
CA ARG A 65 -17.36 -11.49 10.12
C ARG A 65 -16.39 -10.99 9.04
N LYS A 66 -16.92 -10.55 7.90
CA LYS A 66 -16.10 -10.06 6.77
C LYS A 66 -15.27 -8.85 7.16
N ARG A 67 -15.83 -7.92 7.96
CA ARG A 67 -15.10 -6.76 8.50
C ARG A 67 -13.81 -7.19 9.20
N ILE A 68 -13.90 -8.15 10.12
CA ILE A 68 -12.77 -8.57 10.95
C ILE A 68 -11.71 -9.25 10.09
N ILE A 69 -12.12 -10.20 9.23
CA ILE A 69 -11.17 -10.97 8.41
C ILE A 69 -10.39 -10.05 7.47
N TYR A 70 -11.07 -9.21 6.70
CA TYR A 70 -10.41 -8.32 5.75
C TYR A 70 -9.60 -7.21 6.43
N SER A 71 -10.09 -6.69 7.57
CA SER A 71 -9.34 -5.71 8.36
C SER A 71 -8.07 -6.30 8.96
N VAL A 72 -8.13 -7.48 9.59
CA VAL A 72 -6.94 -8.12 10.17
C VAL A 72 -5.94 -8.46 9.08
N PHE A 73 -6.39 -9.00 7.94
CA PHE A 73 -5.52 -9.35 6.83
C PHE A 73 -4.81 -8.13 6.21
N SER A 74 -5.54 -7.04 5.98
CA SER A 74 -4.93 -5.81 5.45
C SER A 74 -4.00 -5.15 6.47
N PHE A 75 -4.33 -5.21 7.76
CA PHE A 75 -3.50 -4.69 8.83
C PHE A 75 -2.18 -5.47 8.98
N THR A 76 -2.24 -6.80 8.94
CA THR A 76 -1.03 -7.65 9.07
C THR A 76 -0.05 -7.40 7.92
N ILE A 77 -0.53 -7.17 6.70
CA ILE A 77 0.30 -6.79 5.55
C ILE A 77 0.95 -5.41 5.77
N SER A 78 0.20 -4.44 6.27
CA SER A 78 0.75 -3.10 6.53
C SER A 78 1.86 -3.17 7.60
N VAL A 79 1.60 -3.86 8.70
CA VAL A 79 2.57 -4.02 9.80
C VAL A 79 3.82 -4.78 9.35
N SER A 80 3.67 -5.86 8.58
CA SER A 80 4.81 -6.63 8.08
C SER A 80 5.69 -5.80 7.16
N LEU A 81 5.10 -5.01 6.25
CA LEU A 81 5.85 -4.10 5.38
C LEU A 81 6.61 -3.03 6.18
N ILE A 82 5.98 -2.41 7.18
CA ILE A 82 6.65 -1.44 8.07
C ILE A 82 7.80 -2.11 8.83
N PHE A 83 7.58 -3.33 9.35
CA PHE A 83 8.62 -4.08 10.04
C PHE A 83 9.83 -4.36 9.13
N PHE A 84 9.60 -4.75 7.88
CA PHE A 84 10.67 -4.95 6.90
C PHE A 84 11.37 -3.65 6.51
N ILE A 85 10.66 -2.52 6.44
CA ILE A 85 11.27 -1.21 6.19
C ILE A 85 12.20 -0.82 7.34
N VAL A 86 11.76 -0.99 8.59
CA VAL A 86 12.54 -0.60 9.78
C VAL A 86 13.72 -1.54 10.03
N ASN A 87 13.56 -2.83 9.75
CA ASN A 87 14.64 -3.83 9.87
C ASN A 87 15.44 -4.02 8.58
N LEU A 88 15.24 -3.18 7.56
CA LEU A 88 16.10 -3.17 6.39
C LEU A 88 17.48 -2.65 6.85
N VAL A 89 18.37 -3.59 7.16
CA VAL A 89 19.77 -3.34 7.50
C VAL A 89 20.38 -2.46 6.40
N LYS A 90 20.99 -1.34 6.81
CA LYS A 90 21.75 -0.45 5.93
C LYS A 90 22.92 -1.17 5.27
#